data_AF-A0A382WVX4-F1
#
_entry.id   AF-A0A382WVX4-F1
#
_cell.length_a   1.000
_cell.length_b   1.000
_cell.length_c   1.000
_cell.angle_alpha   90.00
_cell.angle_beta   90.00
_cell.angle_gamma   90.00
#
_symmetry.space_group_name_H-M   'P 1'
#
loop_
_entity.id
_entity.type
_entity.pdbx_description
1 polymer ?
#
loop_
_entity_poly.entity_id
_entity_poly.type
_entity_poly.pdbx_seq_one_letter_code
_entity_poly.pdbx_strand_id
1 'polypeptide(L)'
;MPEGPEIRRAADKIAAVLENEVIEDLFLGLQRLKKFRRTLTGTRVRSIETRGKALLTHFSTDWTLYSHNQLYGVWHVVDRGQYPTTKRTLRVALHTARHSALLYSASDIWVLTSKQLTTHPFLSR
;
A
#
# COMPACT_ATOMS: atom_id res chain seq x y z
N MET A 1 -15.67 -7.25 -7.97
CA MET A 1 -14.68 -6.16 -7.97
C MET A 1 -15.05 -5.27 -6.80
N PRO A 2 -14.11 -4.84 -5.95
CA PRO A 2 -14.48 -4.07 -4.77
C PRO A 2 -15.16 -2.75 -5.16
N GLU A 3 -16.28 -2.44 -4.53
CA GLU A 3 -17.01 -1.18 -4.74
C GLU A 3 -16.40 -0.04 -3.90
N GLY A 4 -16.74 1.22 -4.23
CA GLY A 4 -16.23 2.41 -3.53
C GLY A 4 -16.30 2.34 -2.00
N PRO A 5 -17.43 1.94 -1.40
CA PRO A 5 -17.55 1.76 0.05
C PRO A 5 -16.63 0.67 0.63
N GLU A 6 -16.35 -0.39 -0.13
CA GLU A 6 -15.48 -1.49 0.31
C GLU A 6 -14.01 -1.06 0.31
N ILE A 7 -13.59 -0.30 -0.70
CA ILE A 7 -12.26 0.30 -0.76
C ILE A 7 -12.06 1.27 0.41
N ARG A 8 -13.06 2.09 0.73
CA ARG A 8 -12.98 3.02 1.86
C ARG A 8 -12.80 2.29 3.19
N ARG A 9 -13.61 1.25 3.45
CA ARG A 9 -13.47 0.42 4.68
C ARG A 9 -12.10 -0.26 4.78
N ALA A 10 -11.57 -0.74 3.66
CA ALA A 10 -10.22 -1.32 3.64
C ALA A 10 -9.16 -0.26 3.94
N ALA A 11 -9.28 0.93 3.33
CA ALA A 11 -8.40 2.05 3.58
C ALA A 11 -8.44 2.50 5.04
N ASP A 12 -9.61 2.61 5.65
CA ASP A 12 -9.76 3.01 7.07
C ASP A 12 -9.04 2.00 8.00
N LYS A 13 -9.16 0.69 7.73
CA LYS A 13 -8.43 -0.34 8.49
C LYS A 13 -6.92 -0.24 8.33
N ILE A 14 -6.46 0.06 7.12
CA ILE A 14 -5.03 0.23 6.83
C ILE A 14 -4.52 1.52 7.49
N ALA A 15 -5.30 2.61 7.42
CA ALA A 15 -4.97 3.89 8.01
C ALA A 15 -4.78 3.75 9.53
N ALA A 16 -5.70 3.04 10.20
CA ALA A 16 -5.64 2.81 11.64
C ALA A 16 -4.36 2.11 12.13
N VAL A 17 -3.64 1.38 11.26
CA VAL A 17 -2.42 0.66 11.63
C VAL A 17 -1.14 1.19 11.00
N LEU A 18 -1.26 2.07 9.99
CA LEU A 18 -0.13 2.63 9.27
C LEU A 18 0.05 4.14 9.49
N GLU A 19 -1.02 4.94 9.57
CA GLU A 19 -0.87 6.38 9.69
C GLU A 19 -0.12 6.76 10.96
N ASN A 20 0.84 7.66 10.81
CA ASN A 20 1.77 8.07 11.83
C ASN A 20 2.66 6.95 12.39
N GLU A 21 2.72 5.77 11.77
CA GLU A 21 3.64 4.69 12.14
C GLU A 21 4.87 4.66 11.23
N VAL A 22 5.99 4.15 11.76
CA VAL A 22 7.23 3.92 10.99
C VAL A 22 7.17 2.55 10.34
N ILE A 23 7.53 2.48 9.05
CA ILE A 23 7.67 1.21 8.35
C ILE A 23 9.03 0.59 8.71
N GLU A 24 9.04 -0.34 9.64
CA GLU A 24 10.26 -1.03 10.11
C GLU A 24 10.78 -2.06 9.11
N ASP A 25 9.88 -2.71 8.37
CA ASP A 25 10.23 -3.59 7.26
C ASP A 25 9.18 -3.49 6.15
N LEU A 26 9.63 -3.78 4.93
CA LEU A 26 8.86 -3.65 3.72
C LEU A 26 9.21 -4.79 2.76
N PHE A 27 8.19 -5.45 2.23
CA PHE A 27 8.30 -6.38 1.11
C PHE A 27 7.68 -5.78 -0.15
N LEU A 28 8.39 -5.89 -1.28
CA LEU A 28 7.91 -5.51 -2.61
C LEU A 28 8.11 -6.68 -3.59
N GLY A 29 7.01 -7.34 -3.96
CA GLY A 29 7.02 -8.56 -4.77
C GLY A 29 7.24 -8.32 -6.27
N LEU A 30 7.00 -7.11 -6.78
CA LEU A 30 7.27 -6.77 -8.18
C LEU A 30 8.73 -6.36 -8.36
N GLN A 31 9.44 -7.01 -9.30
CA GLN A 31 10.87 -6.80 -9.53
C GLN A 31 11.23 -5.32 -9.73
N ARG A 32 10.45 -4.59 -10.53
CA ARG A 32 10.64 -3.15 -10.80
C ARG A 32 10.58 -2.25 -9.56
N LEU A 33 9.95 -2.73 -8.48
CA LEU A 33 9.75 -1.97 -7.25
C LEU A 33 10.80 -2.29 -6.18
N LYS A 34 11.55 -3.39 -6.28
CA LYS A 34 12.51 -3.83 -5.26
C LYS A 34 13.53 -2.74 -4.87
N LYS A 35 13.92 -1.88 -5.81
CA LYS A 35 14.83 -0.76 -5.58
C LYS A 35 14.34 0.24 -4.53
N PHE A 36 13.03 0.36 -4.33
CA PHE A 36 12.43 1.30 -3.35
C PHE A 36 12.38 0.75 -1.94
N ARG A 37 12.72 -0.53 -1.71
CA ARG A 37 12.65 -1.14 -0.37
C ARG A 37 13.44 -0.30 0.65
N ARG A 38 14.72 -0.04 0.35
CA ARG A 38 15.60 0.76 1.22
C ARG A 38 15.13 2.21 1.36
N THR A 39 14.49 2.77 0.33
CA THR A 39 14.03 4.15 0.31
C THR A 39 12.82 4.38 1.23
N LEU A 40 11.95 3.38 1.35
CA LEU A 40 10.70 3.49 2.11
C LEU A 40 10.80 2.89 3.52
N THR A 41 11.67 1.90 3.74
CA THR A 41 11.95 1.39 5.09
C THR A 41 12.54 2.49 5.97
N GLY A 42 12.08 2.57 7.22
CA GLY A 42 12.45 3.60 8.20
C GLY A 42 11.68 4.92 8.02
N THR A 43 10.84 5.05 6.99
CA THR A 43 10.02 6.25 6.80
C THR A 43 8.66 6.11 7.49
N ARG A 44 8.10 7.24 7.92
CA ARG A 44 6.77 7.28 8.54
C ARG A 44 5.70 7.36 7.47
N VAL A 45 4.58 6.67 7.63
CA VAL A 45 3.41 6.91 6.77
C VAL A 45 2.68 8.16 7.29
N ARG A 46 2.52 9.15 6.42
CA ARG A 46 1.84 10.42 6.74
C ARG A 46 0.33 10.27 6.66
N SER A 47 -0.17 9.64 5.61
CA SER A 47 -1.61 9.48 5.39
C SER A 47 -1.91 8.34 4.43
N ILE A 48 -3.11 7.79 4.55
CA ILE A 48 -3.73 6.88 3.58
C ILE A 48 -4.86 7.62 2.87
N GLU A 49 -4.74 7.79 1.56
CA GLU A 49 -5.75 8.44 0.73
C GLU A 49 -6.40 7.42 -0.21
N THR A 50 -7.72 7.55 -0.43
CA THR A 50 -8.43 6.84 -1.48
C THR A 50 -8.82 7.78 -2.60
N ARG A 51 -8.43 7.48 -3.85
CA ARG A 51 -8.93 8.18 -5.05
C ARG A 51 -9.64 7.19 -5.95
N GLY A 52 -10.98 7.26 -5.97
CA GLY A 52 -11.80 6.25 -6.62
C GLY A 52 -11.54 4.86 -6.04
N LYS A 53 -10.96 3.97 -6.85
CA LYS A 53 -10.62 2.59 -6.48
C LYS A 53 -9.13 2.38 -6.18
N ALA A 54 -8.33 3.45 -6.26
CA ALA A 54 -6.92 3.43 -5.87
C ALA A 54 -6.73 3.78 -4.39
N LEU A 55 -5.72 3.17 -3.79
CA LEU A 55 -5.23 3.47 -2.45
C LEU A 55 -3.81 4.03 -2.56
N LEU A 56 -3.60 5.18 -1.93
CA LEU A 56 -2.33 5.90 -1.85
C LEU A 56 -1.82 5.85 -0.41
N THR A 57 -0.65 5.26 -0.20
CA THR A 57 0.08 5.37 1.07
C THR A 57 1.12 6.47 0.91
N HIS A 58 0.87 7.63 1.50
CA HIS A 58 1.80 8.75 1.49
C HIS A 58 2.81 8.58 2.62
N PHE A 59 4.09 8.65 2.29
CA PHE A 59 5.14 8.64 3.30
C PHE A 59 5.44 10.07 3.77
N SER A 60 6.21 10.22 4.84
CA SER A 60 6.69 11.51 5.35
C SER A 60 7.75 12.14 4.42
N THR A 61 8.24 11.36 3.46
CA THR A 61 9.10 11.80 2.35
C THR A 61 8.23 12.15 1.13
N ASP A 62 8.84 12.53 0.01
CA ASP A 62 8.11 12.82 -1.23
C ASP A 62 7.54 11.56 -1.94
N TRP A 63 7.71 10.37 -1.35
CA TRP A 63 7.26 9.12 -1.95
C TRP A 63 5.83 8.77 -1.57
N THR A 64 5.13 8.15 -2.52
CA THR A 64 3.81 7.57 -2.34
C THR A 64 3.76 6.19 -2.96
N LEU A 65 3.28 5.19 -2.21
CA LEU A 65 2.93 3.89 -2.76
C LEU A 65 1.49 3.96 -3.28
N TYR A 66 1.34 3.92 -4.60
CA TYR A 66 0.06 3.73 -5.27
C TYR A 66 -0.22 2.24 -5.39
N SER A 67 -1.45 1.84 -5.09
CA SER A 67 -1.96 0.51 -5.39
C SER A 67 -3.40 0.57 -5.90
N HIS A 68 -3.69 -0.27 -6.89
CA HIS A 68 -5.06 -0.50 -7.35
C HIS A 68 -5.36 -1.99 -7.33
N ASN A 69 -6.45 -2.35 -6.65
CA ASN A 69 -6.78 -3.77 -6.43
C ASN A 69 -7.23 -4.48 -7.72
N GLN A 70 -7.70 -3.74 -8.73
CA GLN A 70 -8.23 -4.33 -9.97
C GLN A 70 -9.27 -5.41 -9.62
N LEU A 71 -9.22 -6.59 -10.26
CA LEU A 71 -10.16 -7.68 -10.01
C LEU A 71 -9.81 -8.53 -8.78
N TYR A 72 -8.52 -8.72 -8.50
CA TYR A 72 -8.06 -9.76 -7.56
C TYR A 72 -7.30 -9.23 -6.36
N GLY A 73 -6.89 -7.97 -6.37
CA GLY A 73 -6.15 -7.34 -5.29
C GLY A 73 -6.94 -7.33 -3.99
N VAL A 74 -6.28 -7.68 -2.89
CA VAL A 74 -6.89 -7.66 -1.57
C VAL A 74 -5.86 -7.25 -0.53
N TRP A 75 -6.26 -6.32 0.34
CA TRP A 75 -5.49 -5.93 1.50
C TRP A 75 -5.94 -6.71 2.73
N HIS A 76 -4.98 -7.14 3.54
CA HIS A 76 -5.18 -7.69 4.87
C HIS A 76 -4.43 -6.85 5.89
N VAL A 77 -5.06 -6.59 7.02
CA VAL A 77 -4.41 -6.03 8.21
C VAL A 77 -4.35 -7.15 9.24
N VAL A 78 -3.16 -7.42 9.74
CA VAL A 78 -2.86 -8.50 10.69
C VAL A 78 -1.84 -8.02 11.71
N ASP A 79 -1.68 -8.73 12.82
CA ASP A 79 -0.60 -8.47 13.77
C ASP A 79 0.78 -8.65 13.10
N ARG A 80 1.79 -7.95 13.63
CA ARG A 80 3.17 -8.04 13.11
C ARG A 80 3.64 -9.50 13.10
N GLY A 81 4.18 -9.93 11.95
CA GLY A 81 4.70 -11.28 11.75
C GLY A 81 3.66 -12.34 11.38
N GLN A 82 2.37 -12.01 11.44
CA GLN A 82 1.30 -12.92 11.02
C GLN A 82 1.04 -12.85 9.51
N TYR A 83 0.58 -13.94 8.93
CA TYR A 83 0.19 -14.04 7.53
C TYR A 83 -1.10 -14.86 7.37
N PRO A 84 -2.10 -14.38 6.62
CA PRO A 84 -3.28 -15.16 6.31
C PRO A 84 -2.94 -16.45 5.55
N THR A 85 -3.63 -17.54 5.85
CA THR A 85 -3.55 -18.77 5.05
C THR A 85 -4.21 -18.54 3.69
N THR A 86 -3.39 -18.37 2.64
CA THR A 86 -3.89 -18.07 1.29
C THR A 86 -2.95 -18.60 0.21
N LYS A 87 -3.53 -18.97 -0.94
CA LYS A 87 -2.77 -19.31 -2.17
C LYS A 87 -2.41 -18.07 -3.01
N ARG A 88 -2.83 -16.89 -2.56
CA ARG A 88 -2.59 -15.63 -3.26
C ARG A 88 -1.12 -15.23 -3.16
N THR A 89 -0.61 -14.59 -4.20
CA THR A 89 0.76 -14.07 -4.22
C THR A 89 0.86 -12.77 -3.44
N LEU A 90 1.76 -12.68 -2.46
CA LEU A 90 2.07 -11.44 -1.76
C LEU A 90 2.75 -10.44 -2.72
N ARG A 91 2.29 -9.19 -2.70
CA ARG A 91 2.75 -8.13 -3.62
C ARG A 91 3.37 -6.95 -2.87
N VAL A 92 2.78 -6.56 -1.74
CA VAL A 92 3.35 -5.58 -0.81
C VAL A 92 3.13 -6.08 0.61
N ALA A 93 4.11 -5.89 1.49
CA ALA A 93 3.90 -5.95 2.93
C ALA A 93 4.51 -4.71 3.58
N LEU A 94 3.71 -3.95 4.31
CA LEU A 94 4.13 -2.79 5.09
C LEU A 94 4.07 -3.20 6.56
N HIS A 95 5.22 -3.25 7.22
CA HIS A 95 5.32 -3.68 8.61
C HIS A 95 5.61 -2.52 9.54
N THR A 96 4.73 -2.29 10.50
CA THR A 96 4.94 -1.38 11.64
C THR A 96 5.29 -2.20 12.87
N ALA A 97 5.66 -1.56 13.97
CA ALA A 97 6.05 -2.25 15.20
C ALA A 97 5.01 -3.29 15.67
N ARG A 98 3.71 -3.02 15.44
CA ARG A 98 2.61 -3.85 15.96
C ARG A 98 1.80 -4.59 14.90
N HIS A 99 1.73 -4.07 13.68
CA HIS A 99 0.85 -4.62 12.64
C HIS A 99 1.55 -4.76 11.29
N SER A 100 0.91 -5.50 10.39
CA SER A 100 1.29 -5.60 8.98
C SER A 100 0.08 -5.32 8.10
N ALA A 101 0.26 -4.46 7.10
CA ALA A 101 -0.68 -4.32 5.99
C ALA A 101 -0.12 -5.07 4.78
N LEU A 102 -0.86 -6.09 4.32
CA LEU A 102 -0.43 -7.04 3.30
C LEU A 102 -1.32 -6.94 2.07
N LEU A 103 -0.74 -6.57 0.91
CA LEU A 103 -1.43 -6.56 -0.37
C LEU A 103 -1.11 -7.84 -1.14
N TYR A 104 -2.14 -8.57 -1.51
CA TYR A 104 -2.06 -9.79 -2.31
C TYR A 104 -2.65 -9.59 -3.71
N SER A 105 -2.11 -10.32 -4.68
CA SER A 105 -2.63 -10.49 -6.05
C SER A 105 -2.70 -9.24 -6.94
N ALA A 106 -2.61 -8.01 -6.42
CA ALA A 106 -2.61 -6.79 -7.21
C ALA A 106 -1.38 -6.71 -8.15
N SER A 107 -1.60 -6.20 -9.36
CA SER A 107 -0.55 -6.00 -10.37
C SER A 107 -0.23 -4.53 -10.63
N ASP A 108 -1.22 -3.65 -10.42
CA ASP A 108 -1.09 -2.21 -10.66
C ASP A 108 -0.62 -1.51 -9.39
N ILE A 109 0.71 -1.52 -9.20
CA ILE A 109 1.40 -0.99 -8.03
C ILE A 109 2.57 -0.14 -8.49
N TRP A 110 2.68 1.06 -7.95
CA TRP A 110 3.72 2.03 -8.30
C TRP A 110 4.24 2.73 -7.05
N VAL A 111 5.52 3.12 -7.08
CA VAL A 111 6.09 4.07 -6.12
C VAL A 111 6.36 5.34 -6.90
N LEU A 112 5.70 6.42 -6.51
CA LEU A 112 5.61 7.67 -7.25
C LEU A 112 6.02 8.82 -6.35
N THR A 113 6.69 9.82 -6.93
CA THR A 113 6.86 11.12 -6.27
C THR A 113 5.58 11.94 -6.34
N SER A 114 5.46 13.02 -5.54
CA SER A 114 4.32 13.93 -5.64
C SER A 114 4.12 14.48 -7.05
N LYS A 115 5.20 14.78 -7.77
CA LYS A 115 5.16 15.21 -9.18
C LYS A 115 4.66 14.11 -10.12
N GLN A 116 5.01 12.86 -9.88
CA GLN A 116 4.57 11.74 -10.72
C GLN A 116 3.10 11.39 -10.48
N LEU A 117 2.57 11.64 -9.28
CA LEU A 117 1.14 11.45 -8.98
C LEU A 117 0.25 12.32 -9.87
N THR A 118 0.61 13.58 -10.11
CA THR A 118 -0.22 14.50 -10.91
C THR A 118 -0.32 14.10 -12.38
N THR A 119 0.65 13.35 -12.89
CA THR A 119 0.69 12.86 -14.27
C THR A 119 0.30 11.39 -14.39
N HIS A 120 -0.07 10.73 -13.29
CA HIS A 120 -0.41 9.32 -13.32
C HIS A 120 -1.75 9.11 -14.07
N PRO A 121 -1.82 8.27 -15.12
CA PRO A 121 -2.98 8.22 -16.03
C PRO A 121 -4.34 7.96 -15.38
N PHE A 122 -4.35 7.27 -14.23
CA PHE A 122 -5.57 7.01 -13.45
C PHE A 122 -5.91 8.16 -12.49
N LEU A 123 -4.91 8.89 -11.97
CA LEU A 123 -5.10 9.94 -10.95
C LEU A 123 -5.26 11.32 -11.57
N SER A 124 -4.83 11.52 -12.81
CA SER A 124 -4.93 12.77 -13.56
C SER A 124 -6.27 12.93 -14.29
N ARG A 125 -7.28 12.12 -13.94
CA ARG A 125 -8.62 12.11 -14.53
C ARG A 125 -9.64 12.67 -13.55
#